data_AF-A0AA37HHT3-F1
#
_entry.id   AF-A0AA37HHT3-F1
#
_cell.length_a   1.000
_cell.length_b   1.000
_cell.length_c   1.000
_cell.angle_alpha   90.00
_cell.angle_beta   90.00
_cell.angle_gamma   90.00
#
_symmetry.space_group_name_H-M   'P 1'
#
loop_
_entity.id
_entity.type
_entity.pdbx_description
1 polymer ?
#
loop_
_entity_poly.entity_id
_entity_poly.type
_entity_poly.pdbx_seq_one_letter_code
_entity_poly.pdbx_strand_id
1 'polypeptide(L)'
;MTVAAEDFPIQQTPSPTPQKDRDAALADPGWGRHFSDHMATIRYDAERGWHAPKIEPRRTLDLHPAASNFHYASEIFEGMKAYRLPDGGVTLFRPDANARRFRASAERLAMAPLPEDLFVESVKALVRADREWVPATDGTSLYLRPFMLGTDAALGTRASLQRGSHGRSERPCGRDATL
;
A
#
# COMPACT_ATOMS: atom_id res chain seq x y z
N MET A 1 9.69 7.02 15.05
CA MET A 1 9.08 5.86 15.71
C MET A 1 9.34 4.67 14.80
N THR A 2 10.01 3.64 15.28
CA THR A 2 10.18 2.38 14.56
C THR A 2 8.89 1.58 14.72
N VAL A 3 8.28 1.17 13.61
CA VAL A 3 7.06 0.35 13.60
C VAL A 3 7.49 -1.11 13.48
N ALA A 4 7.00 -1.98 14.35
CA ALA A 4 7.31 -3.40 14.38
C ALA A 4 6.26 -4.22 13.61
N ALA A 5 6.60 -5.45 13.23
CA ALA A 5 5.70 -6.35 12.51
C ALA A 5 4.39 -6.66 13.28
N GLU A 6 4.44 -6.62 14.61
CA GLU A 6 3.30 -6.81 15.51
C GLU A 6 2.30 -5.64 15.48
N ASP A 7 2.67 -4.52 14.86
CA ASP A 7 1.78 -3.37 14.65
C ASP A 7 0.82 -3.57 13.48
N PHE A 8 0.92 -4.68 12.73
CA PHE A 8 -0.02 -5.04 11.66
C PHE A 8 -0.89 -6.24 12.06
N PRO A 9 -2.02 -6.02 12.77
CA PRO A 9 -2.97 -7.09 13.04
C PRO A 9 -3.45 -7.71 11.73
N ILE A 10 -3.43 -9.05 11.66
CA ILE A 10 -3.87 -9.80 10.49
C ILE A 10 -5.30 -10.30 10.74
N GLN A 11 -6.24 -9.75 9.97
CA GLN A 11 -7.58 -10.30 9.85
C GLN A 11 -7.61 -11.29 8.70
N GLN A 12 -7.63 -12.59 9.05
CA GLN A 12 -7.73 -13.66 8.06
C GLN A 12 -9.05 -13.58 7.28
N THR A 13 -8.99 -13.90 5.99
CA THR A 13 -10.20 -14.04 5.17
C THR A 13 -11.06 -15.22 5.63
N PRO A 14 -12.39 -15.05 5.75
CA PRO A 14 -13.29 -16.17 6.03
C PRO A 14 -13.46 -17.10 4.83
N SER A 15 -13.07 -16.65 3.63
CA SER A 15 -13.23 -17.38 2.37
C SER A 15 -11.90 -17.36 1.60
N PRO A 16 -10.86 -18.07 2.08
CA PRO A 16 -9.59 -18.14 1.37
C PRO A 16 -9.77 -18.81 0.00
N THR A 17 -8.98 -18.37 -0.97
CA THR A 17 -8.97 -19.00 -2.30
C THR A 17 -8.66 -20.49 -2.14
N PRO A 18 -9.52 -21.40 -2.64
CA PRO A 18 -9.28 -22.83 -2.55
C PRO A 18 -7.92 -23.18 -3.15
N GLN A 19 -7.21 -24.13 -2.53
CA GLN A 19 -5.86 -24.51 -2.96
C GLN A 19 -5.79 -24.83 -4.45
N LYS A 20 -6.76 -25.59 -4.97
CA LYS A 20 -6.86 -25.93 -6.40
C LYS A 20 -6.89 -24.69 -7.30
N ASP A 21 -7.64 -23.65 -6.91
CA ASP A 21 -7.80 -22.44 -7.70
C ASP A 21 -6.54 -21.56 -7.63
N ARG A 22 -5.90 -21.50 -6.44
CA ARG A 22 -4.60 -20.86 -6.27
C ARG A 22 -3.52 -21.56 -7.08
N ASP A 23 -3.44 -22.88 -7.04
CA ASP A 23 -2.45 -23.67 -7.78
C ASP A 23 -2.63 -23.48 -9.30
N ALA A 24 -3.88 -23.45 -9.79
CA ALA A 24 -4.18 -23.11 -11.18
C ALA A 24 -3.72 -21.69 -11.55
N ALA A 25 -3.97 -20.70 -10.68
CA ALA A 25 -3.51 -19.33 -10.87
C ALA A 25 -1.97 -19.20 -10.85
N LEU A 26 -1.27 -19.99 -10.03
CA LEU A 26 0.20 -19.99 -9.97
C LEU A 26 0.84 -20.73 -11.15
N ALA A 27 0.12 -21.65 -11.79
CA ALA A 27 0.58 -22.35 -12.99
C ALA A 27 0.51 -21.48 -14.26
N ASP A 28 -0.50 -20.61 -14.39
CA ASP A 28 -0.60 -19.60 -15.45
C ASP A 28 -0.94 -18.20 -14.88
N PRO A 29 0.03 -17.53 -14.22
CA PRO A 29 -0.25 -16.29 -13.50
C PRO A 29 -0.52 -15.09 -14.42
N GLY A 30 -0.04 -15.14 -15.67
CA GLY A 30 0.01 -13.97 -16.53
C GLY A 30 0.61 -12.75 -15.82
N TRP A 31 0.08 -11.55 -16.14
CA TRP A 31 0.48 -10.30 -15.47
C TRP A 31 -0.74 -9.55 -14.95
N GLY A 32 -0.83 -9.36 -13.63
CA GLY A 32 -1.84 -8.51 -12.99
C GLY A 32 -3.28 -9.00 -13.13
N ARG A 33 -3.49 -10.32 -13.31
CA ARG A 33 -4.83 -10.93 -13.51
C ARG A 33 -5.36 -11.65 -12.28
N HIS A 34 -4.48 -12.22 -11.48
CA HIS A 34 -4.80 -12.93 -10.24
C HIS A 34 -4.31 -12.12 -9.05
N PHE A 35 -5.08 -12.14 -7.97
CA PHE A 35 -4.84 -11.36 -6.76
C PHE A 35 -4.93 -12.27 -5.55
N SER A 36 -4.07 -12.04 -4.57
CA SER A 36 -4.06 -12.79 -3.32
C SER A 36 -5.28 -12.45 -2.45
N ASP A 37 -5.38 -13.16 -1.32
CA ASP A 37 -6.56 -13.15 -0.47
C ASP A 37 -6.65 -11.89 0.41
N HIS A 38 -5.51 -11.26 0.71
CA HIS A 38 -5.43 -10.11 1.60
C HIS A 38 -4.90 -8.85 0.92
N MET A 39 -5.04 -7.73 1.62
CA MET A 39 -4.40 -6.46 1.30
C MET A 39 -3.90 -5.81 2.61
N ALA A 40 -2.81 -5.05 2.54
CA ALA A 40 -2.39 -4.19 3.63
C ALA A 40 -3.13 -2.87 3.52
N THR A 41 -3.64 -2.33 4.64
CA THR A 41 -4.17 -0.97 4.68
C THR A 41 -3.60 -0.13 5.81
N ILE A 42 -3.42 1.16 5.55
CA ILE A 42 -3.01 2.16 6.53
C ILE A 42 -3.76 3.44 6.23
N ARG A 43 -4.33 4.07 7.26
CA ARG A 43 -5.08 5.32 7.13
C ARG A 43 -4.20 6.48 7.55
N TYR A 44 -4.40 7.62 6.92
CA TYR A 44 -3.86 8.90 7.36
C TYR A 44 -5.02 9.82 7.69
N ASP A 45 -4.88 10.63 8.73
CA ASP A 45 -5.59 11.90 8.77
C ASP A 45 -4.77 13.02 9.45
N ALA A 46 -5.21 14.27 9.29
CA ALA A 46 -4.47 15.42 9.81
C ALA A 46 -4.41 15.49 11.35
N GLU A 47 -5.34 14.84 12.05
CA GLU A 47 -5.41 14.87 13.52
C GLU A 47 -4.55 13.77 14.14
N ARG A 48 -4.55 12.57 13.53
CA ARG A 48 -3.89 11.37 14.04
C ARG A 48 -2.60 11.03 13.32
N GLY A 49 -2.35 11.60 12.15
CA GLY A 49 -1.30 11.16 11.25
C GLY A 49 -1.60 9.77 10.68
N TRP A 50 -0.54 9.00 10.38
CA TRP A 50 -0.68 7.61 9.95
C TRP A 50 -1.12 6.72 11.12
N HIS A 51 -2.19 5.95 10.93
CA HIS A 51 -2.81 5.15 11.97
C HIS A 51 -3.58 3.95 11.36
N ALA A 52 -4.09 3.11 12.25
CA ALA A 52 -4.84 1.88 11.92
C ALA A 52 -4.18 0.99 10.83
N PRO A 53 -2.86 0.71 10.90
CA PRO A 53 -2.26 -0.32 10.05
C PRO A 53 -2.92 -1.67 10.29
N LYS A 54 -3.17 -2.44 9.23
CA LYS A 54 -3.68 -3.82 9.31
C LYS A 54 -3.47 -4.59 8.01
N ILE A 55 -3.50 -5.92 8.12
CA ILE A 55 -3.73 -6.81 6.98
C ILE A 55 -5.18 -7.28 7.05
N GLU A 56 -5.92 -7.18 5.96
CA GLU A 56 -7.34 -7.53 5.94
C GLU A 56 -7.74 -8.19 4.62
N PRO A 57 -8.91 -8.86 4.55
CA PRO A 57 -9.36 -9.50 3.33
C PRO A 57 -9.46 -8.48 2.19
N ARG A 58 -8.93 -8.86 1.03
CA ARG A 58 -8.99 -8.02 -0.16
C ARG A 58 -10.46 -7.73 -0.50
N ARG A 59 -10.77 -6.45 -0.69
CA ARG A 59 -12.12 -5.99 -1.03
C ARG A 59 -12.07 -4.77 -1.95
N THR A 60 -13.22 -4.44 -2.52
CA THR A 60 -13.41 -3.15 -3.20
C THR A 60 -13.21 -2.00 -2.21
N LEU A 61 -12.60 -0.92 -2.68
CA LEU A 61 -12.48 0.31 -1.91
C LEU A 61 -13.79 1.11 -2.01
N ASP A 62 -14.35 1.46 -0.86
CA ASP A 62 -15.49 2.37 -0.76
C ASP A 62 -14.96 3.81 -0.64
N LEU A 63 -15.06 4.56 -1.74
CA LEU A 63 -14.53 5.92 -1.86
C LEU A 63 -15.66 6.88 -2.24
N HIS A 64 -15.67 8.04 -1.60
CA HIS A 64 -16.61 9.10 -1.95
C HIS A 64 -16.42 9.54 -3.41
N PRO A 65 -17.48 9.77 -4.20
CA PRO A 65 -17.32 10.16 -5.62
C PRO A 65 -16.55 11.45 -5.86
N ALA A 66 -16.50 12.33 -4.84
CA ALA A 66 -15.71 13.56 -4.83
C ALA A 66 -14.28 13.40 -4.25
N ALA A 67 -13.80 12.16 -4.06
CA ALA A 67 -12.44 11.90 -3.58
C ALA A 67 -11.41 12.51 -4.52
N SER A 68 -10.39 13.17 -3.94
CA SER A 68 -9.42 13.97 -4.70
C SER A 68 -8.65 13.17 -5.75
N ASN A 69 -8.43 11.86 -5.55
CA ASN A 69 -7.82 10.99 -6.55
C ASN A 69 -8.63 10.92 -7.87
N PHE A 70 -9.97 10.91 -7.81
CA PHE A 70 -10.82 10.84 -9.01
C PHE A 70 -10.85 12.14 -9.82
N HIS A 71 -10.58 13.28 -9.20
CA HIS A 71 -10.71 14.59 -9.85
C HIS A 71 -9.37 15.25 -10.18
N TYR A 72 -8.34 14.96 -9.38
CA TYR A 72 -7.05 15.63 -9.46
C TYR A 72 -5.86 14.66 -9.53
N ALA A 73 -6.11 13.36 -9.68
CA ALA A 73 -5.08 12.32 -9.73
C ALA A 73 -4.09 12.40 -8.55
N SER A 74 -4.61 12.73 -7.36
CA SER A 74 -3.88 12.68 -6.09
C SER A 74 -3.59 11.22 -5.70
N GLU A 75 -2.71 10.57 -6.45
CA GLU A 75 -2.36 9.17 -6.26
C GLU A 75 -0.92 8.88 -6.68
N ILE A 76 -0.28 7.94 -5.98
CA ILE A 76 1.05 7.42 -6.29
C ILE A 76 1.05 5.90 -6.16
N PHE A 77 2.01 5.24 -6.81
CA PHE A 77 2.17 3.80 -6.68
C PHE A 77 3.64 3.39 -6.71
N GLU A 78 3.88 2.15 -6.29
CA GLU A 78 5.15 1.46 -6.38
C GLU A 78 5.01 0.08 -7.02
N GLY A 79 6.15 -0.51 -7.36
CA GLY A 79 6.21 -1.85 -7.94
C GLY A 79 7.41 -2.62 -7.43
N MET A 80 7.15 -3.76 -6.80
CA MET A 80 8.20 -4.65 -6.32
C MET A 80 7.76 -6.11 -6.33
N LYS A 81 8.67 -7.01 -5.98
CA LYS A 81 8.44 -8.46 -6.09
C LYS A 81 8.91 -9.18 -4.82
N ALA A 82 8.15 -10.19 -4.43
CA ALA A 82 8.53 -11.21 -3.47
C ALA A 82 8.90 -12.49 -4.20
N TYR A 83 9.97 -13.12 -3.76
CA TYR A 83 10.56 -14.31 -4.37
C TYR A 83 10.66 -15.43 -3.35
N ARG A 84 10.31 -16.65 -3.76
CA ARG A 84 10.58 -17.84 -2.95
C ARG A 84 12.06 -18.20 -3.07
N LEU A 85 12.68 -18.50 -1.94
CA LEU A 85 14.05 -18.97 -1.85
C LEU A 85 14.11 -20.51 -1.88
N PRO A 86 15.25 -21.11 -2.26
CA PRO A 86 15.42 -22.57 -2.29
C PRO A 86 15.20 -23.26 -0.94
N ASP A 87 15.42 -22.55 0.18
CA ASP A 87 15.18 -23.03 1.55
C ASP A 87 13.70 -22.95 1.97
N GLY A 88 12.81 -22.53 1.08
CA GLY A 88 11.40 -22.29 1.34
C GLY A 88 11.11 -20.93 1.98
N GLY A 89 12.12 -20.12 2.27
CA GLY A 89 11.97 -18.74 2.71
C GLY A 89 11.37 -17.84 1.62
N VAL A 90 11.06 -16.60 2.00
CA VAL A 90 10.63 -15.56 1.05
C VAL A 90 11.49 -14.32 1.25
N THR A 91 11.95 -13.73 0.15
CA THR A 91 12.74 -12.50 0.17
C THR A 91 12.10 -11.38 -0.64
N LEU A 92 12.45 -10.15 -0.31
CA LEU A 92 12.12 -8.93 -1.03
C LEU A 92 13.39 -8.33 -1.58
N PHE A 93 13.38 -7.90 -2.84
CA PHE A 93 14.53 -7.21 -3.42
C PHE A 93 14.46 -5.71 -3.17
N ARG A 94 15.41 -5.18 -2.38
CA ARG A 94 15.61 -3.75 -2.08
C ARG A 94 14.32 -2.99 -1.67
N PRO A 95 13.55 -3.51 -0.71
CA PRO A 95 12.29 -2.87 -0.28
C PRO A 95 12.47 -1.44 0.23
N ASP A 96 13.64 -1.13 0.81
CA ASP A 96 14.02 0.20 1.27
C ASP A 96 14.10 1.23 0.13
N ALA A 97 14.57 0.81 -1.05
CA ALA A 97 14.66 1.70 -2.21
C ALA A 97 13.27 2.05 -2.76
N ASN A 98 12.34 1.09 -2.77
CA ASN A 98 10.94 1.35 -3.12
C ASN A 98 10.28 2.27 -2.09
N ALA A 99 10.51 2.05 -0.79
CA ALA A 99 9.97 2.90 0.28
C ALA A 99 10.42 4.36 0.15
N ARG A 100 11.72 4.60 -0.09
CA ARG A 100 12.27 5.95 -0.36
C ARG A 100 11.61 6.62 -1.56
N ARG A 101 11.42 5.90 -2.65
CA ARG A 101 10.80 6.44 -3.88
C ARG A 101 9.30 6.71 -3.68
N PHE A 102 8.60 5.87 -2.92
CA PHE A 102 7.21 6.08 -2.55
C PHE A 102 7.06 7.36 -1.71
N ARG A 103 7.90 7.52 -0.69
CA ARG A 103 7.96 8.74 0.13
C ARG A 103 8.24 10.00 -0.70
N ALA A 104 9.26 9.95 -1.56
CA ALA A 104 9.60 11.07 -2.44
C ALA A 104 8.45 11.44 -3.40
N SER A 105 7.72 10.43 -3.90
CA SER A 105 6.53 10.64 -4.73
C SER A 105 5.41 11.33 -3.96
N ALA A 106 5.19 10.93 -2.69
CA ALA A 106 4.19 11.57 -1.83
C ALA A 106 4.53 13.05 -1.60
N GLU A 107 5.79 13.35 -1.27
CA GLU A 107 6.27 14.73 -1.12
C GLU A 107 6.10 15.54 -2.41
N ARG A 108 6.40 14.95 -3.57
CA ARG A 108 6.26 15.59 -4.89
C ARG A 108 4.82 15.93 -5.27
N LEU A 109 3.85 15.12 -4.85
CA LEU A 109 2.41 15.35 -5.03
C LEU A 109 1.76 16.05 -3.84
N ALA A 110 2.55 16.54 -2.89
CA ALA A 110 2.07 17.20 -1.67
C ALA A 110 1.12 16.34 -0.82
N MET A 111 1.23 15.01 -0.92
CA MET A 111 0.55 14.02 -0.08
C MET A 111 1.32 13.81 1.23
N ALA A 112 0.66 13.24 2.24
CA ALA A 112 1.32 12.86 3.49
C ALA A 112 2.45 11.85 3.23
N PRO A 113 3.71 12.12 3.62
CA PRO A 113 4.79 11.16 3.42
C PRO A 113 4.64 9.97 4.37
N LEU A 114 4.58 8.75 3.84
CA LEU A 114 4.59 7.53 4.65
C LEU A 114 6.01 7.27 5.21
N PRO A 115 6.15 6.95 6.51
CA PRO A 115 7.43 6.48 7.05
C PRO A 115 7.94 5.24 6.30
N GLU A 116 9.23 5.20 5.96
CA GLU A 116 9.81 4.10 5.16
C GLU A 116 9.69 2.75 5.88
N ASP A 117 9.94 2.71 7.19
CA ASP A 117 9.81 1.48 7.98
C ASP A 117 8.37 0.96 7.97
N LEU A 118 7.38 1.86 8.02
CA LEU A 118 5.96 1.50 7.98
C LEU A 118 5.57 0.92 6.61
N PHE A 119 6.14 1.44 5.51
CA PHE A 119 5.99 0.86 4.17
C PHE A 119 6.60 -0.55 4.10
N VAL A 120 7.83 -0.71 4.60
CA VAL A 120 8.55 -1.98 4.53
C VAL A 120 7.84 -3.05 5.37
N GLU A 121 7.39 -2.70 6.57
CA GLU A 121 6.67 -3.65 7.43
C GLU A 121 5.27 -3.99 6.91
N SER A 122 4.55 -3.06 6.25
CA SER A 122 3.26 -3.39 5.62
C SER A 122 3.42 -4.42 4.50
N VAL A 123 4.44 -4.25 3.66
CA VAL A 123 4.77 -5.21 2.59
C VAL A 123 5.16 -6.56 3.16
N LYS A 124 6.02 -6.59 4.19
CA LYS A 124 6.40 -7.85 4.85
C LYS A 124 5.20 -8.54 5.50
N ALA A 125 4.34 -7.79 6.20
CA ALA A 125 3.15 -8.34 6.85
C ALA A 125 2.18 -8.96 5.84
N LEU A 126 1.95 -8.29 4.69
CA LEU A 126 1.13 -8.84 3.61
C LEU A 126 1.73 -10.12 3.03
N VAL A 127 3.04 -10.13 2.74
CA VAL A 127 3.72 -11.32 2.22
C VAL A 127 3.71 -12.48 3.20
N ARG A 128 3.74 -12.21 4.52
CA ARG A 128 3.57 -13.25 5.55
C ARG A 128 2.15 -13.83 5.52
N ALA A 129 1.13 -12.99 5.41
CA ALA A 129 -0.28 -13.43 5.36
C ALA A 129 -0.57 -14.24 4.09
N ASP A 130 -0.05 -13.80 2.94
CA ASP A 130 -0.27 -14.41 1.63
C ASP A 130 0.94 -15.24 1.16
N ARG A 131 1.69 -15.85 2.08
CA ARG A 131 2.92 -16.59 1.76
C ARG A 131 2.70 -17.69 0.71
N GLU A 132 1.53 -18.33 0.73
CA GLU A 132 1.18 -19.40 -0.21
C GLU A 132 0.93 -18.88 -1.65
N TRP A 133 0.76 -17.57 -1.83
CA TRP A 133 0.69 -16.92 -3.14
C TRP A 133 2.06 -16.59 -3.74
N VAL A 134 3.16 -16.77 -3.00
CA VAL A 134 4.51 -16.60 -3.55
C VAL A 134 4.87 -17.86 -4.33
N PRO A 135 4.97 -17.79 -5.68
CA PRO A 135 5.18 -18.98 -6.49
C PRO A 135 6.56 -19.60 -6.21
N ALA A 136 6.65 -20.93 -6.35
CA ALA A 136 7.89 -21.68 -6.16
C ALA A 136 8.65 -21.94 -7.47
N THR A 137 8.04 -21.65 -8.62
CA THR A 137 8.64 -21.89 -9.93
C THR A 137 9.73 -20.87 -10.22
N ASP A 138 10.89 -21.32 -10.68
CA ASP A 138 11.98 -20.43 -11.08
C ASP A 138 11.53 -19.42 -12.14
N GLY A 139 12.01 -18.19 -12.01
CA GLY A 139 11.63 -17.08 -12.91
C GLY A 139 10.26 -16.45 -12.61
N THR A 140 9.50 -16.98 -11.65
CA THR A 140 8.22 -16.40 -11.21
C THR A 140 8.36 -15.64 -9.88
N SER A 141 7.38 -14.78 -9.58
CA SER A 141 7.40 -13.94 -8.39
C SER A 141 6.00 -13.45 -8.05
N LEU A 142 5.72 -13.18 -6.77
CA LEU A 142 4.54 -12.42 -6.38
C LEU A 142 4.83 -10.93 -6.56
N TYR A 143 4.10 -10.26 -7.45
CA TYR A 143 4.24 -8.83 -7.65
C TYR A 143 3.40 -8.07 -6.61
N LEU A 144 4.02 -7.07 -5.98
CA LEU A 144 3.45 -6.23 -4.94
C LEU A 144 3.23 -4.83 -5.51
N ARG A 145 2.02 -4.30 -5.31
CA ARG A 145 1.59 -2.97 -5.78
C ARG A 145 1.18 -2.09 -4.58
N PRO A 146 2.13 -1.52 -3.83
CA PRO A 146 1.79 -0.45 -2.90
C PRO A 146 1.27 0.76 -3.68
N PHE A 147 0.23 1.40 -3.18
CA PHE A 147 -0.29 2.65 -3.74
C PHE A 147 -0.80 3.55 -2.62
N MET A 148 -0.99 4.83 -2.89
CA MET A 148 -1.60 5.77 -1.96
C MET A 148 -2.61 6.59 -2.73
N LEU A 149 -3.82 6.74 -2.19
CA LEU A 149 -4.87 7.57 -2.75
C LEU A 149 -5.18 8.73 -1.81
N GLY A 150 -5.34 9.94 -2.35
CA GLY A 150 -6.01 11.04 -1.67
C GLY A 150 -7.52 10.82 -1.65
N THR A 151 -8.12 10.72 -0.47
CA THR A 151 -9.54 10.33 -0.32
C THR A 151 -10.42 11.43 0.25
N ASP A 152 -9.90 12.65 0.40
CA ASP A 152 -10.65 13.80 0.86
C ASP A 152 -11.73 14.21 -0.14
N ALA A 153 -12.97 14.32 0.34
CA ALA A 153 -14.12 14.73 -0.45
C ALA A 153 -14.11 16.27 -0.64
N ALA A 154 -13.39 16.75 -1.64
CA ALA A 154 -13.28 18.17 -1.95
C ALA A 154 -13.13 18.41 -3.47
N LEU A 155 -14.12 19.09 -4.06
CA LEU A 155 -14.06 19.57 -5.46
C LEU A 155 -13.42 20.97 -5.60
N GLY A 156 -12.97 21.56 -4.49
CA GLY A 156 -12.25 22.83 -4.51
C GLY A 156 -10.77 22.56 -4.77
N THR A 157 -10.21 23.10 -5.85
CA THR A 157 -8.77 23.05 -6.11
C THR A 157 -8.04 23.86 -5.04
N ARG A 158 -7.51 23.18 -4.02
CA ARG A 158 -6.45 23.78 -3.20
C ARG A 158 -5.12 23.53 -3.92
N ALA A 159 -4.80 24.42 -4.86
CA ALA A 159 -3.42 24.55 -5.33
C ALA A 159 -2.54 25.10 -4.19
N SER A 160 -1.36 24.51 -4.11
CA SER A 160 -0.30 24.71 -3.12
C SER A 160 0.22 26.15 -3.09
N LEU A 161 0.63 26.60 -1.90
CA LEU A 161 1.24 27.90 -1.60
C LEU A 161 0.33 29.14 -1.73
N GLN A 162 -0.50 29.39 -0.72
CA GLN A 162 -0.52 30.76 -0.20
C GLN A 162 0.74 30.94 0.66
N ARG A 163 1.78 31.60 0.12
CA ARG A 163 2.73 32.32 0.98
C ARG A 163 1.92 33.44 1.65
N GLY A 164 1.38 33.14 2.84
CA GLY A 164 0.81 34.17 3.70
C GLY A 164 1.95 34.99 4.29
N SER A 165 1.99 36.28 3.96
CA SER A 165 2.34 37.24 5.01
C SER A 165 1.37 36.97 6.17
N HIS A 166 1.91 36.52 7.30
CA HIS A 166 1.24 36.14 8.56
C HIS A 166 0.85 34.65 8.70
N GLY A 167 1.63 33.93 9.53
CA GLY A 167 1.25 32.69 10.21
C GLY A 167 1.31 31.42 9.35
N ARG A 168 2.43 30.68 9.43
CA ARG A 168 2.62 29.36 8.79
C ARG A 168 1.51 28.38 9.20
N SER A 169 0.75 27.88 8.22
CA SER A 169 0.09 26.57 8.33
C SER A 169 0.83 25.60 7.41
N GLU A 170 1.69 24.77 7.99
CA GLU A 170 2.46 23.71 7.32
C GLU A 170 1.61 22.44 7.15
N ARG A 171 0.37 22.57 6.65
CA ARG A 171 -0.52 21.40 6.51
C ARG A 171 -0.39 20.79 5.11
N PRO A 172 0.07 19.53 4.97
CA PRO A 172 0.12 18.85 3.68
C PRO A 172 -1.29 18.70 3.07
N CYS A 173 -1.34 18.57 1.75
CA CYS A 173 -2.55 18.20 1.03
C CYS A 173 -2.80 16.69 1.23
N GLY A 174 -4.06 16.25 1.19
CA GLY A 174 -4.43 14.88 1.56
C GLY A 174 -4.70 14.77 3.05
N ARG A 175 -5.91 15.20 3.47
CA ARG A 175 -6.37 15.02 4.85
C ARG A 175 -6.72 13.57 5.15
N ASP A 176 -6.90 12.75 4.13
CA ASP A 176 -7.10 11.32 4.25
C ASP A 176 -6.33 10.61 3.14
N ALA A 177 -5.51 9.63 3.52
CA ALA A 177 -4.82 8.77 2.59
C ALA A 177 -5.03 7.31 2.98
N THR A 178 -5.20 6.45 1.98
CA THR A 178 -5.27 5.00 2.18
C THR A 178 -4.19 4.34 1.35
N LEU A 179 -3.34 3.58 2.03
CA LEU A 179 -2.43 2.60 1.41
C LEU A 179 -3.11 1.23 1.33
#